data_AF-A0A7X9HIT7-F1
#
_entry.id   AF-A0A7X9HIT7-F1
#
_cell.length_a   1.000
_cell.length_b   1.000
_cell.length_c   1.000
_cell.angle_alpha   90.00
_cell.angle_beta   90.00
_cell.angle_gamma   90.00
#
_symmetry.space_group_name_H-M   'P 1'
#
loop_
_entity.id
_entity.type
_entity.pdbx_description
1 polymer ?
#
loop_
_entity_poly.entity_id
_entity_poly.type
_entity_poly.pdbx_seq_one_letter_code
_entity_poly.pdbx_strand_id
1 'polypeptide(L)'
;MERRHFLGNITTAGIFAGSIPFFASCASGKTNENSSYDREKIQKAIYAMLSTQRRSWEQGVAAQALLELGEFELVYLLAEEAVLRQDKLGRLANVASDEAVTDPASNGEPVMKMAVMYSNESFREASTKMLDYLLHKAPRTSDGIIHHITYAPQLWIDSMYMCPPFLAEAGEYDEALRQVEGLRKYLWDDRKKLFSHIWDEKKKTFERKAFWGVGNGWALAGMTRVAHALPESRMKDKEQLHGYIRECIDGCLTYLREDGLFHNIVDEPESFVETNLSQMAAYTIFRGLERGWLPASYLEAAVKMRKAAQGKMDSFGMVRGVCGSPEFDHPGAATEGQAFYILMEAAWNDLKKKKPELSQRI
;
A
#
# COMPACT_ATOMS: atom_id res chain seq x y z
N MET A 1 -45.34 26.07 -5.88
CA MET A 1 -45.28 27.54 -5.63
C MET A 1 -44.55 27.72 -4.31
N GLU A 2 -43.43 28.42 -4.18
CA GLU A 2 -42.61 29.22 -5.08
C GLU A 2 -41.15 29.16 -4.60
N ARG A 3 -40.23 29.21 -5.57
CA ARG A 3 -38.80 29.49 -5.41
C ARG A 3 -38.61 30.98 -5.13
N ARG A 4 -37.72 31.38 -4.19
CA ARG A 4 -36.85 32.58 -4.27
C ARG A 4 -35.58 32.31 -3.45
N HIS A 5 -34.44 32.04 -4.10
CA HIS A 5 -33.40 33.00 -4.46
C HIS A 5 -32.88 33.85 -3.30
N PHE A 6 -31.68 33.48 -2.82
CA PHE A 6 -30.69 34.47 -2.38
C PHE A 6 -29.29 33.96 -2.76
N LEU A 7 -28.70 34.60 -3.77
CA LEU A 7 -27.28 34.52 -4.11
C LEU A 7 -26.61 35.78 -3.56
N GLY A 8 -25.43 35.62 -2.99
CA GLY A 8 -24.61 36.73 -2.52
C GLY A 8 -23.18 36.29 -2.21
N ASN A 9 -22.37 36.20 -3.27
CA ASN A 9 -20.91 36.41 -3.35
C ASN A 9 -20.00 35.71 -2.32
N ILE A 10 -19.34 34.64 -2.78
CA ILE A 10 -17.98 34.30 -2.32
C ILE A 10 -17.05 34.29 -3.54
N THR A 11 -15.98 35.07 -3.39
CA THR A 11 -14.88 35.31 -4.31
C THR A 11 -14.14 34.03 -4.69
N THR A 12 -13.90 33.92 -5.99
CA THR A 12 -13.12 32.90 -6.69
C THR A 12 -11.63 32.97 -6.35
N ALA A 13 -11.05 31.83 -5.97
CA ALA A 13 -9.61 31.61 -6.01
C ALA A 13 -9.31 30.15 -6.42
N GLY A 14 -8.49 29.99 -7.46
CA GLY A 14 -7.67 28.79 -7.69
C GLY A 14 -8.28 27.67 -8.55
N ILE A 15 -8.24 27.84 -9.87
CA ILE A 15 -8.47 26.79 -10.86
C ILE A 15 -7.24 25.86 -10.93
N PHE A 16 -7.37 24.59 -10.57
CA PHE A 16 -6.44 23.54 -11.01
C PHE A 16 -7.01 22.88 -12.27
N ALA A 17 -6.52 23.31 -13.43
CA ALA A 17 -6.72 22.63 -14.70
C ALA A 17 -5.52 21.71 -14.96
N GLY A 18 -5.63 20.46 -14.51
CA GLY A 18 -4.78 19.36 -14.96
C GLY A 18 -5.57 18.50 -15.94
N SER A 19 -5.23 18.57 -17.22
CA SER A 19 -5.85 17.80 -18.29
C SER A 19 -5.58 16.30 -18.13
N ILE A 20 -6.64 15.49 -18.01
CA ILE A 20 -6.58 14.03 -18.08
C ILE A 20 -6.78 13.61 -19.56
N PRO A 21 -5.89 12.80 -20.17
CA PRO A 21 -6.13 12.30 -21.52
C PRO A 21 -7.18 11.19 -21.50
N PHE A 22 -8.26 11.42 -22.26
CA PHE A 22 -9.28 10.45 -22.60
C PHE A 22 -8.65 9.31 -23.43
N PHE A 23 -8.69 8.07 -22.96
CA PHE A 23 -8.34 6.89 -23.75
C PHE A 23 -9.57 6.01 -23.93
N ALA A 24 -10.07 5.93 -25.17
CA ALA A 24 -10.83 4.78 -25.65
C ALA A 24 -10.84 4.73 -27.19
N SER A 25 -10.17 3.73 -27.75
CA SER A 25 -10.72 2.94 -28.86
C SER A 25 -9.99 1.60 -28.94
N CYS A 26 -10.76 0.53 -28.75
CA CYS A 26 -10.30 -0.86 -28.74
C CYS A 26 -9.90 -1.31 -30.14
N ALA A 27 -8.68 -1.82 -30.28
CA ALA A 27 -8.29 -2.68 -31.39
C ALA A 27 -8.24 -4.14 -30.89
N SER A 28 -9.05 -5.00 -31.50
CA SER A 28 -9.11 -6.44 -31.24
C SER A 28 -7.82 -7.14 -31.70
N GLY A 29 -6.86 -7.26 -30.78
CA GLY A 29 -5.69 -8.10 -30.93
C GLY A 29 -5.96 -9.53 -30.46
N LYS A 30 -5.42 -10.52 -31.18
CA LYS A 30 -5.41 -11.93 -30.79
C LYS A 30 -4.95 -12.07 -29.33
N THR A 31 -5.83 -12.57 -28.46
CA THR A 31 -5.51 -12.79 -27.05
C THR A 31 -4.48 -13.90 -26.93
N ASN A 32 -3.26 -13.55 -26.52
CA ASN A 32 -2.19 -14.48 -26.19
C ASN A 32 -2.68 -15.42 -25.06
N GLU A 33 -2.59 -16.75 -25.20
CA GLU A 33 -3.11 -17.72 -24.21
C GLU A 33 -2.55 -17.45 -22.79
N ASN A 34 -1.28 -17.04 -22.70
CA ASN A 34 -0.65 -16.60 -21.44
C ASN A 34 -1.35 -15.38 -20.81
N SER A 35 -1.87 -14.44 -21.62
CA SER A 35 -2.61 -13.27 -21.13
C SER A 35 -4.03 -13.62 -20.64
N SER A 36 -4.62 -14.70 -21.17
CA SER A 36 -5.90 -15.21 -20.68
C SER A 36 -5.73 -15.91 -19.33
N TYR A 37 -4.67 -16.73 -19.21
CA TYR A 37 -4.33 -17.45 -17.99
C TYR A 37 -3.96 -16.52 -16.82
N ASP A 38 -3.14 -15.50 -17.07
CA ASP A 38 -2.77 -14.51 -16.05
C ASP A 38 -4.02 -13.73 -15.56
N ARG A 39 -4.95 -13.39 -16.47
CA ARG A 39 -6.21 -12.73 -16.11
C ARG A 39 -7.11 -13.61 -15.25
N GLU A 40 -7.20 -14.91 -15.53
CA GLU A 40 -7.98 -15.84 -14.71
C GLU A 40 -7.43 -15.93 -13.28
N LYS A 41 -6.10 -16.00 -13.11
CA LYS A 41 -5.47 -16.02 -11.79
C LYS A 41 -5.71 -14.74 -11.00
N ILE A 42 -5.55 -13.57 -11.65
CA ILE A 42 -5.86 -12.27 -11.03
C ILE A 42 -7.33 -12.23 -10.59
N GLN A 43 -8.26 -12.70 -11.44
CA GLN A 43 -9.68 -12.74 -11.09
C GLN A 43 -9.96 -13.63 -9.87
N LYS A 44 -9.34 -14.81 -9.79
CA LYS A 44 -9.46 -15.70 -8.64
C LYS A 44 -8.87 -15.07 -7.37
N ALA A 45 -7.72 -14.39 -7.49
CA ALA A 45 -7.13 -13.63 -6.38
C ALA A 45 -8.08 -12.52 -5.89
N ILE A 46 -8.75 -11.80 -6.80
CA ILE A 46 -9.75 -10.78 -6.43
C ILE A 46 -10.88 -11.40 -5.62
N TYR A 47 -11.43 -12.55 -6.05
CA TYR A 47 -12.49 -13.23 -5.29
C TYR A 47 -12.01 -13.71 -3.91
N ALA A 48 -10.80 -14.26 -3.83
CA ALA A 48 -10.20 -14.66 -2.56
C ALA A 48 -9.98 -13.45 -1.62
N MET A 49 -9.49 -12.34 -2.16
CA MET A 49 -9.28 -11.09 -1.43
C MET A 49 -10.59 -10.51 -0.87
N LEU A 50 -11.61 -10.34 -1.73
CA LEU A 50 -12.91 -9.78 -1.34
C LEU A 50 -13.62 -10.67 -0.30
N SER A 51 -13.41 -11.98 -0.34
CA SER A 51 -14.00 -12.92 0.62
C SER A 51 -13.27 -12.98 1.96
N THR A 52 -12.05 -12.44 2.07
CA THR A 52 -11.23 -12.52 3.29
C THR A 52 -11.08 -11.21 4.05
N GLN A 53 -11.25 -10.05 3.40
CA GLN A 53 -11.12 -8.76 4.09
C GLN A 53 -12.18 -8.62 5.21
N ARG A 54 -11.77 -8.27 6.42
CA ARG A 54 -12.64 -8.05 7.59
C ARG A 54 -12.31 -6.77 8.37
N ARG A 55 -11.14 -6.20 8.15
CA ARG A 55 -10.59 -5.07 8.90
C ARG A 55 -10.27 -3.88 8.01
N SER A 56 -10.12 -2.71 8.63
CA SER A 56 -9.92 -1.45 7.93
C SER A 56 -8.67 -1.46 7.03
N TRP A 57 -7.53 -1.97 7.51
CA TRP A 57 -6.32 -2.09 6.69
C TRP A 57 -6.43 -3.14 5.57
N GLU A 58 -7.08 -4.29 5.84
CA GLU A 58 -7.32 -5.34 4.84
C GLU A 58 -8.16 -4.80 3.69
N GLN A 59 -9.19 -4.00 4.00
CA GLN A 59 -10.00 -3.33 2.99
C GLN A 59 -9.22 -2.27 2.23
N GLY A 60 -8.40 -1.47 2.91
CA GLY A 60 -7.62 -0.42 2.27
C GLY A 60 -6.57 -0.96 1.30
N VAL A 61 -5.83 -2.02 1.68
CA VAL A 61 -4.89 -2.67 0.76
C VAL A 61 -5.62 -3.37 -0.40
N ALA A 62 -6.81 -3.95 -0.15
CA ALA A 62 -7.63 -4.54 -1.20
C ALA A 62 -8.12 -3.49 -2.22
N ALA A 63 -8.59 -2.34 -1.73
CA ALA A 63 -9.00 -1.21 -2.56
C ALA A 63 -7.83 -0.64 -3.35
N GLN A 64 -6.64 -0.54 -2.76
CA GLN A 64 -5.42 -0.13 -3.47
C GLN A 64 -5.05 -1.11 -4.59
N ALA A 65 -5.13 -2.41 -4.33
CA ALA A 65 -4.85 -3.44 -5.34
C ALA A 65 -5.79 -3.32 -6.55
N LEU A 66 -7.08 -3.12 -6.32
CA LEU A 66 -8.08 -2.92 -7.37
C LEU A 66 -7.89 -1.60 -8.10
N LEU A 67 -7.49 -0.54 -7.38
CA LEU A 67 -7.21 0.77 -7.95
C LEU A 67 -6.03 0.71 -8.92
N GLU A 68 -4.91 0.06 -8.54
CA GLU A 68 -3.77 -0.10 -9.43
C GLU A 68 -4.04 -1.07 -10.60
N LEU A 69 -4.98 -2.00 -10.43
CA LEU A 69 -5.42 -2.88 -11.51
C LEU A 69 -6.38 -2.18 -12.50
N GLY A 70 -7.01 -1.08 -12.10
CA GLY A 70 -8.00 -0.34 -12.90
C GLY A 70 -9.44 -0.83 -12.75
N GLU A 71 -9.73 -1.60 -11.70
CA GLU A 71 -11.07 -2.14 -11.40
C GLU A 71 -11.94 -1.11 -10.66
N PHE A 72 -12.15 0.07 -11.28
CA PHE A 72 -12.72 1.25 -10.61
C PHE A 72 -14.13 1.03 -10.04
N GLU A 73 -14.95 0.16 -10.64
CA GLU A 73 -16.28 -0.17 -10.09
C GLU A 73 -16.17 -0.91 -8.75
N LEU A 74 -15.22 -1.85 -8.61
CA LEU A 74 -14.97 -2.52 -7.34
C LEU A 74 -14.35 -1.56 -6.31
N VAL A 75 -13.47 -0.66 -6.75
CA VAL A 75 -12.92 0.40 -5.88
C VAL A 75 -14.04 1.31 -5.37
N TYR A 76 -14.99 1.68 -6.23
CA TYR A 76 -16.15 2.48 -5.84
C TYR A 76 -16.99 1.76 -4.77
N LEU A 77 -17.25 0.46 -4.93
CA LEU A 77 -18.01 -0.32 -3.95
C LEU A 77 -17.28 -0.42 -2.60
N LEU A 78 -15.96 -0.62 -2.59
CA LEU A 78 -15.17 -0.60 -1.36
C LEU A 78 -15.09 0.79 -0.73
N ALA A 79 -15.04 1.85 -1.53
CA ALA A 79 -15.13 3.22 -1.05
C ALA A 79 -16.49 3.50 -0.40
N GLU A 80 -17.58 3.04 -1.01
CA GLU A 80 -18.92 3.18 -0.43
C GLU A 80 -19.04 2.47 0.93
N GLU A 81 -18.51 1.25 1.05
CA GLU A 81 -18.44 0.51 2.32
C GLU A 81 -17.59 1.27 3.37
N ALA A 82 -16.42 1.78 2.97
CA ALA A 82 -15.52 2.51 3.85
C ALA A 82 -16.19 3.77 4.43
N VAL A 83 -16.97 4.48 3.61
CA VAL A 83 -17.77 5.64 4.03
C VAL A 83 -18.95 5.21 4.91
N LEU A 84 -19.64 4.12 4.57
CA LEU A 84 -20.74 3.58 5.36
C LEU A 84 -20.33 3.27 6.80
N ARG A 85 -19.09 2.79 6.99
CA ARG A 85 -18.50 2.50 8.31
C ARG A 85 -17.52 3.58 8.79
N GLN A 86 -17.69 4.82 8.36
CA GLN A 86 -16.94 5.93 8.93
C GLN A 86 -17.40 6.22 10.36
N ASP A 87 -16.45 6.23 11.31
CA ASP A 87 -16.79 6.53 12.70
C ASP A 87 -16.92 8.04 12.99
N LYS A 88 -17.30 8.37 14.23
CA LYS A 88 -17.50 9.75 14.68
C LYS A 88 -16.23 10.60 14.68
N LEU A 89 -15.05 9.97 14.73
CA LEU A 89 -13.77 10.66 14.66
C LEU A 89 -13.36 10.98 13.21
N GLY A 90 -13.96 10.28 12.24
CA GLY A 90 -13.67 10.39 10.81
C GLY A 90 -12.91 9.19 10.24
N ARG A 91 -12.64 8.15 11.04
CA ARG A 91 -11.89 6.96 10.62
C ARG A 91 -12.74 6.10 9.68
N LEU A 92 -12.23 5.82 8.48
CA LEU A 92 -12.89 5.04 7.43
C LEU A 92 -12.85 3.53 7.68
N ALA A 93 -13.84 2.82 7.13
CA ALA A 93 -13.93 1.35 7.17
C ALA A 93 -13.78 0.77 8.60
N ASN A 94 -14.22 1.51 9.61
CA ASN A 94 -14.00 1.12 11.00
C ASN A 94 -15.02 0.03 11.39
N VAL A 95 -14.54 -1.21 11.55
CA VAL A 95 -15.38 -2.35 11.91
C VAL A 95 -15.23 -2.64 13.40
N ALA A 96 -16.35 -2.59 14.13
CA ALA A 96 -16.42 -2.76 15.59
C ALA A 96 -15.67 -1.65 16.36
N SER A 97 -15.25 -1.93 17.59
CA SER A 97 -14.43 -1.03 18.40
C SER A 97 -12.95 -1.16 18.01
N ASP A 98 -12.62 -0.90 16.73
CA ASP A 98 -11.22 -0.93 16.27
C ASP A 98 -10.42 0.19 16.93
N GLU A 99 -9.35 -0.22 17.60
CA GLU A 99 -8.44 0.65 18.34
C GLU A 99 -7.27 1.13 17.48
N ALA A 100 -7.20 0.68 16.21
CA ALA A 100 -6.23 1.14 15.24
C ALA A 100 -6.44 2.63 14.88
N VAL A 101 -5.33 3.35 14.79
CA VAL A 101 -5.26 4.77 14.47
C VAL A 101 -4.95 4.96 12.99
N THR A 102 -3.93 4.27 12.49
CA THR A 102 -3.44 4.48 11.11
C THR A 102 -4.12 3.58 10.10
N ASP A 103 -4.61 2.40 10.49
CA ASP A 103 -5.17 1.40 9.56
C ASP A 103 -6.33 1.94 8.71
N PRO A 104 -7.30 2.68 9.28
CA PRO A 104 -8.35 3.36 8.52
C PRO A 104 -7.85 4.26 7.39
N ALA A 105 -6.67 4.89 7.55
CA ALA A 105 -6.11 5.82 6.58
C ALA A 105 -5.82 5.17 5.22
N SER A 106 -5.57 3.86 5.20
CA SER A 106 -5.30 3.11 3.96
C SER A 106 -6.48 3.15 2.98
N ASN A 107 -7.69 3.42 3.45
CA ASN A 107 -8.89 3.60 2.62
C ASN A 107 -9.03 5.02 2.06
N GLY A 108 -8.27 5.99 2.57
CA GLY A 108 -8.42 7.40 2.24
C GLY A 108 -8.13 7.71 0.76
N GLU A 109 -7.06 7.16 0.19
CA GLU A 109 -6.72 7.35 -1.23
C GLU A 109 -7.82 6.79 -2.16
N PRO A 110 -8.24 5.52 -2.03
CA PRO A 110 -9.36 4.97 -2.81
C PRO A 110 -10.63 5.83 -2.73
N VAL A 111 -11.08 6.19 -1.53
CA VAL A 111 -12.28 7.03 -1.33
C VAL A 111 -12.12 8.39 -2.01
N MET A 112 -10.98 9.04 -1.83
CA MET A 112 -10.70 10.34 -2.42
C MET A 112 -10.65 10.29 -3.95
N LYS A 113 -10.00 9.27 -4.54
CA LYS A 113 -9.96 9.13 -6.00
C LYS A 113 -11.35 8.86 -6.58
N MET A 114 -12.17 8.04 -5.92
CA MET A 114 -13.56 7.80 -6.35
C MET A 114 -14.42 9.06 -6.21
N ALA A 115 -14.21 9.86 -5.16
CA ALA A 115 -14.87 11.17 -5.01
C ALA A 115 -14.61 12.09 -6.21
N VAL A 116 -13.36 12.16 -6.67
CA VAL A 116 -12.97 12.97 -7.85
C VAL A 116 -13.54 12.37 -9.13
N MET A 117 -13.31 11.08 -9.37
CA MET A 117 -13.69 10.42 -10.63
C MET A 117 -15.20 10.44 -10.89
N TYR A 118 -16.01 10.30 -9.83
CA TYR A 118 -17.46 10.22 -9.93
C TYR A 118 -18.18 11.48 -9.42
N SER A 119 -17.45 12.53 -9.05
CA SER A 119 -18.01 13.76 -8.45
C SER A 119 -18.94 13.48 -7.25
N ASN A 120 -18.54 12.52 -6.40
CA ASN A 120 -19.32 12.10 -5.23
C ASN A 120 -18.93 12.94 -4.00
N GLU A 121 -19.79 13.87 -3.60
CA GLU A 121 -19.55 14.78 -2.47
C GLU A 121 -19.53 14.07 -1.11
N SER A 122 -20.31 13.00 -0.93
CA SER A 122 -20.26 12.19 0.30
C SER A 122 -18.88 11.58 0.49
N PHE A 123 -18.26 11.07 -0.58
CA PHE A 123 -16.91 10.53 -0.52
C PHE A 123 -15.86 11.61 -0.27
N ARG A 124 -16.04 12.81 -0.84
CA ARG A 124 -15.18 13.98 -0.58
C ARG A 124 -15.22 14.39 0.88
N GLU A 125 -16.42 14.49 1.46
CA GLU A 125 -16.60 14.80 2.87
C GLU A 125 -15.95 13.72 3.75
N ALA A 126 -16.13 12.45 3.41
CA ALA A 126 -15.58 11.34 4.17
C ALA A 126 -14.04 11.31 4.14
N SER A 127 -13.41 11.48 2.97
CA SER A 127 -11.94 11.57 2.88
C SER A 127 -11.40 12.80 3.64
N THR A 128 -12.12 13.93 3.60
CA THR A 128 -11.77 15.13 4.37
C THR A 128 -11.79 14.87 5.88
N LYS A 129 -12.81 14.16 6.39
CA LYS A 129 -12.89 13.78 7.81
C LYS A 129 -11.77 12.82 8.23
N MET A 130 -11.39 11.88 7.37
CA MET A 130 -10.25 11.00 7.60
C MET A 130 -8.95 11.81 7.67
N LEU A 131 -8.75 12.77 6.76
CA LEU A 131 -7.58 13.64 6.75
C LEU A 131 -7.52 14.52 8.02
N ASP A 132 -8.63 15.16 8.40
CA ASP A 132 -8.76 15.96 9.63
C ASP A 132 -8.42 15.13 10.88
N TYR A 133 -8.88 13.88 10.94
CA TYR A 133 -8.50 12.97 12.03
C TYR A 133 -6.99 12.80 12.13
N LEU A 134 -6.32 12.49 11.01
CA LEU A 134 -4.88 12.28 10.98
C LEU A 134 -4.13 13.54 11.40
N LEU A 135 -4.47 14.70 10.83
CA LEU A 135 -3.76 15.96 11.05
C LEU A 135 -3.96 16.52 12.46
N HIS A 136 -5.12 16.31 13.08
CA HIS A 136 -5.51 17.09 14.26
C HIS A 136 -5.99 16.29 15.47
N LYS A 137 -6.34 15.01 15.31
CA LYS A 137 -6.97 14.22 16.39
C LYS A 137 -6.20 12.96 16.76
N ALA A 138 -5.45 12.38 15.81
CA ALA A 138 -4.71 11.15 16.04
C ALA A 138 -3.67 11.32 17.18
N PRO A 139 -3.54 10.34 18.08
CA PRO A 139 -2.51 10.36 19.12
C PRO A 139 -1.12 10.31 18.48
N ARG A 140 -0.18 11.08 19.04
CA ARG A 140 1.14 11.31 18.47
C ARG A 140 2.23 11.24 19.53
N THR A 141 3.42 10.91 19.07
CA THR A 141 4.65 11.11 19.82
C THR A 141 4.92 12.59 20.06
N SER A 142 5.80 12.87 21.03
CA SER A 142 6.25 14.24 21.31
C SER A 142 6.88 14.96 20.10
N ASP A 143 7.46 14.21 19.16
CA ASP A 143 8.00 14.73 17.89
C ASP A 143 7.03 14.62 16.71
N GLY A 144 5.75 14.32 16.98
CA GLY A 144 4.65 14.44 16.02
C GLY A 144 4.39 13.20 15.16
N ILE A 145 4.92 12.03 15.50
CA ILE A 145 4.69 10.79 14.74
C ILE A 145 3.43 10.11 15.25
N ILE A 146 2.53 9.73 14.35
CA ILE A 146 1.22 9.15 14.70
C ILE A 146 1.43 7.76 15.31
N HIS A 147 0.83 7.51 16.48
CA HIS A 147 0.79 6.18 17.08
C HIS A 147 -0.07 5.24 16.24
N HIS A 148 0.25 3.95 16.22
CA HIS A 148 -0.51 2.96 15.44
C HIS A 148 -1.82 2.56 16.11
N ILE A 149 -1.85 2.56 17.45
CA ILE A 149 -2.97 2.13 18.29
C ILE A 149 -3.33 3.18 19.33
N THR A 150 -4.58 3.17 19.79
CA THR A 150 -5.10 4.18 20.73
C THR A 150 -4.78 3.89 22.21
N TYR A 151 -4.58 2.63 22.59
CA TYR A 151 -4.41 2.24 24.01
C TYR A 151 -2.95 2.23 24.51
N ALA A 152 -1.97 2.36 23.60
CA ALA A 152 -0.57 2.48 23.97
C ALA A 152 0.18 3.38 22.98
N PRO A 153 1.21 4.13 23.44
CA PRO A 153 1.97 5.04 22.58
C PRO A 153 3.00 4.25 21.75
N GLN A 154 2.50 3.44 20.82
CA GLN A 154 3.30 2.53 20.02
C GLN A 154 3.38 2.96 18.56
N LEU A 155 4.57 2.81 17.99
CA LEU A 155 4.82 2.95 16.55
C LEU A 155 5.00 1.55 15.97
N TRP A 156 4.19 1.22 14.97
CA TRP A 156 4.29 -0.03 14.24
C TRP A 156 4.73 0.27 12.82
N ILE A 157 5.59 -0.56 12.24
CA ILE A 157 6.12 -0.31 10.89
C ILE A 157 5.01 -0.36 9.82
N ASP A 158 3.93 -1.09 10.07
CA ASP A 158 2.73 -1.20 9.25
C ASP A 158 2.16 0.18 8.89
N SER A 159 2.22 1.13 9.83
CA SER A 159 1.82 2.52 9.62
C SER A 159 2.46 3.17 8.39
N MET A 160 3.65 2.73 7.97
CA MET A 160 4.35 3.24 6.79
C MET A 160 3.53 3.07 5.51
N TYR A 161 2.74 1.99 5.41
CA TYR A 161 1.82 1.78 4.29
C TYR A 161 0.45 2.40 4.53
N MET A 162 -0.03 2.38 5.77
CA MET A 162 -1.41 2.75 6.06
C MET A 162 -1.65 4.25 5.94
N CYS A 163 -0.74 5.08 6.46
CA CYS A 163 -1.01 6.51 6.65
C CYS A 163 -0.26 7.45 5.69
N PRO A 164 1.09 7.41 5.56
CA PRO A 164 1.83 8.35 4.72
C PRO A 164 1.37 8.42 3.25
N PRO A 165 1.01 7.31 2.57
CA PRO A 165 0.54 7.38 1.19
C PRO A 165 -0.71 8.24 1.02
N PHE A 166 -1.70 8.11 1.92
CA PHE A 166 -2.93 8.91 1.84
C PHE A 166 -2.65 10.40 2.11
N LEU A 167 -1.80 10.73 3.09
CA LEU A 167 -1.36 12.10 3.34
C LEU A 167 -0.72 12.72 2.10
N ALA A 168 0.16 11.98 1.42
CA ALA A 168 0.83 12.46 0.21
C ALA A 168 -0.15 12.68 -0.94
N GLU A 169 -1.07 11.75 -1.18
CA GLU A 169 -2.12 11.88 -2.21
C GLU A 169 -3.06 13.05 -1.92
N ALA A 170 -3.34 13.36 -0.64
CA ALA A 170 -4.14 14.50 -0.23
C ALA A 170 -3.40 15.86 -0.35
N GLY A 171 -2.12 15.85 -0.71
CA GLY A 171 -1.29 17.05 -0.85
C GLY A 171 -0.56 17.48 0.43
N GLU A 172 -0.69 16.72 1.53
CA GLU A 172 -0.02 16.96 2.81
C GLU A 172 1.40 16.38 2.81
N TYR A 173 2.21 16.80 1.81
CA TYR A 173 3.51 16.21 1.51
C TYR A 173 4.50 16.27 2.68
N ASP A 174 4.56 17.40 3.40
CA ASP A 174 5.49 17.57 4.53
C ASP A 174 5.09 16.70 5.72
N GLU A 175 3.80 16.51 5.95
CA GLU A 175 3.31 15.59 6.98
C GLU A 175 3.58 14.13 6.58
N ALA A 176 3.35 13.76 5.31
CA ALA A 176 3.68 12.42 4.81
C ALA A 176 5.17 12.10 5.00
N LEU A 177 6.06 13.02 4.64
CA LEU A 177 7.51 12.87 4.81
C LEU A 177 7.89 12.80 6.30
N ARG A 178 7.29 13.64 7.16
CA ARG A 178 7.49 13.58 8.62
C ARG A 178 7.16 12.21 9.18
N GLN A 179 6.04 11.61 8.76
CA GLN A 179 5.66 10.27 9.21
C GLN A 179 6.66 9.21 8.73
N VAL A 180 7.10 9.25 7.46
CA VAL A 180 8.10 8.32 6.93
C VAL A 180 9.43 8.42 7.68
N GLU A 181 9.95 9.64 7.84
CA GLU A 181 11.22 9.88 8.52
C GLU A 181 11.16 9.53 10.00
N GLY A 182 10.03 9.79 10.65
CA GLY A 182 9.78 9.40 12.03
C GLY A 182 9.78 7.89 12.22
N LEU A 183 8.97 7.16 11.47
CA LEU A 183 8.93 5.69 11.52
C LEU A 183 10.33 5.12 11.25
N ARG A 184 11.06 5.67 10.28
CA ARG A 184 12.44 5.27 10.00
C ARG A 184 13.37 5.56 11.18
N LYS A 185 13.31 6.74 11.77
CA LYS A 185 14.13 7.11 12.94
C LYS A 185 13.96 6.12 14.10
N TYR A 186 12.74 5.64 14.36
CA TYR A 186 12.47 4.76 15.50
C TYR A 186 12.68 3.27 15.20
N LEU A 187 12.39 2.83 13.98
CA LEU A 187 12.27 1.39 13.67
C LEU A 187 13.42 0.86 12.81
N TRP A 188 14.20 1.71 12.15
CA TRP A 188 15.29 1.28 11.26
C TRP A 188 16.50 0.75 12.03
N ASP A 189 17.00 -0.42 11.62
CA ASP A 189 18.31 -0.92 12.03
C ASP A 189 19.34 -0.70 10.91
N ASP A 190 20.33 0.17 11.18
CA ASP A 190 21.33 0.55 10.19
C ASP A 190 22.26 -0.59 9.77
N ARG A 191 22.47 -1.59 10.64
CA ARG A 191 23.37 -2.73 10.35
C ARG A 191 22.67 -3.76 9.49
N LYS A 192 21.42 -4.07 9.82
CA LYS A 192 20.61 -5.05 9.10
C LYS A 192 19.98 -4.48 7.85
N LYS A 193 19.83 -3.15 7.77
CA LYS A 193 19.09 -2.44 6.72
C LYS A 193 17.65 -2.94 6.61
N LEU A 194 17.04 -3.17 7.77
CA LEU A 194 15.67 -3.67 7.95
C LEU A 194 14.98 -2.88 9.06
N PHE A 195 13.65 -2.89 9.06
CA PHE A 195 12.82 -2.28 10.08
C PHE A 195 12.40 -3.31 11.15
N SER A 196 12.61 -2.95 12.41
CA SER A 196 11.99 -3.60 13.57
C SER A 196 10.48 -3.36 13.57
N HIS A 197 9.72 -4.27 14.17
CA HIS A 197 8.26 -4.23 14.08
C HIS A 197 7.61 -3.13 14.93
N ILE A 198 7.81 -3.14 16.25
CA ILE A 198 7.06 -2.28 17.19
C ILE A 198 8.00 -1.60 18.18
N TRP A 199 7.87 -0.27 18.26
CA TRP A 199 8.51 0.59 19.25
C TRP A 199 7.49 1.15 20.24
N ASP A 200 7.75 1.04 21.53
CA ASP A 200 6.95 1.68 22.59
C ASP A 200 7.62 2.99 23.01
N GLU A 201 6.98 4.12 22.69
CA GLU A 201 7.51 5.46 22.95
C GLU A 201 7.63 5.75 24.44
N LYS A 202 6.71 5.26 25.27
CA LYS A 202 6.70 5.54 26.71
C LYS A 202 7.80 4.75 27.42
N LYS A 203 7.97 3.47 27.06
CA LYS A 203 9.01 2.60 27.62
C LYS A 203 10.39 2.86 27.01
N LYS A 204 10.46 3.55 25.86
CA LYS A 204 11.68 3.77 25.08
C LYS A 204 12.42 2.46 24.76
N THR A 205 11.65 1.43 24.38
CA THR A 205 12.17 0.12 23.98
C THR A 205 11.32 -0.46 22.86
N PHE A 206 11.87 -1.44 22.16
CA PHE A 206 11.08 -2.25 21.25
C PHE A 206 10.15 -3.17 22.04
N GLU A 207 8.85 -3.09 21.76
CA GLU A 207 7.88 -4.11 22.20
C GLU A 207 8.08 -5.39 21.38
N ARG A 208 8.38 -5.24 20.08
CA ARG A 208 8.78 -6.34 19.19
C ARG A 208 9.89 -5.88 18.25
N LYS A 209 11.12 -6.33 18.53
CA LYS A 209 12.32 -5.96 17.75
C LYS A 209 12.52 -6.79 16.48
N ALA A 210 11.75 -7.86 16.28
CA ALA A 210 11.92 -8.76 15.16
C ALA A 210 11.78 -8.04 13.79
N PHE A 211 12.62 -8.42 12.82
CA PHE A 211 12.54 -7.95 11.45
C PHE A 211 11.47 -8.75 10.69
N TRP A 212 10.21 -8.49 11.02
CA TRP A 212 9.09 -9.21 10.42
C TRP A 212 8.96 -8.89 8.93
N GLY A 213 8.80 -9.93 8.11
CA GLY A 213 8.82 -9.83 6.65
C GLY A 213 7.70 -8.96 6.11
N VAL A 214 6.46 -9.19 6.55
CA VAL A 214 5.31 -8.38 6.14
C VAL A 214 5.50 -6.91 6.55
N GLY A 215 6.00 -6.66 7.77
CA GLY A 215 6.30 -5.30 8.24
C GLY A 215 7.33 -4.56 7.36
N ASN A 216 8.39 -5.25 6.92
CA ASN A 216 9.36 -4.68 5.99
C ASN A 216 8.75 -4.47 4.59
N GLY A 217 7.88 -5.38 4.15
CA GLY A 217 7.11 -5.22 2.92
C GLY A 217 6.18 -4.00 2.95
N TRP A 218 5.54 -3.70 4.09
CA TRP A 218 4.75 -2.49 4.28
C TRP A 218 5.60 -1.24 4.16
N ALA A 219 6.81 -1.28 4.74
CA ALA A 219 7.73 -0.16 4.63
C ALA A 219 8.13 0.11 3.17
N LEU A 220 8.49 -0.95 2.43
CA LEU A 220 8.86 -0.87 1.02
C LEU A 220 7.71 -0.30 0.16
N ALA A 221 6.54 -0.90 0.24
CA ALA A 221 5.39 -0.50 -0.56
C ALA A 221 4.88 0.91 -0.17
N GLY A 222 4.87 1.21 1.14
CA GLY A 222 4.41 2.49 1.67
C GLY A 222 5.29 3.65 1.20
N MET A 223 6.60 3.55 1.39
CA MET A 223 7.55 4.58 0.90
C MET A 223 7.48 4.73 -0.63
N THR A 224 7.30 3.63 -1.36
CA THR A 224 7.15 3.65 -2.83
C THR A 224 5.91 4.43 -3.26
N ARG A 225 4.78 4.25 -2.57
CA ARG A 225 3.55 4.99 -2.84
C ARG A 225 3.70 6.48 -2.51
N VAL A 226 4.34 6.83 -1.39
CA VAL A 226 4.64 8.24 -1.05
C VAL A 226 5.50 8.87 -2.15
N ALA A 227 6.60 8.23 -2.55
CA ALA A 227 7.49 8.75 -3.59
C ALA A 227 6.76 8.96 -4.92
N HIS A 228 5.79 8.10 -5.24
CA HIS A 228 4.96 8.24 -6.43
C HIS A 228 4.03 9.46 -6.37
N ALA A 229 3.39 9.70 -5.22
CA ALA A 229 2.42 10.77 -5.02
C ALA A 229 3.05 12.18 -4.98
N LEU A 230 4.32 12.29 -4.61
CA LEU A 230 5.02 13.58 -4.59
C LEU A 230 5.04 14.26 -5.98
N PRO A 231 4.89 15.59 -6.07
CA PRO A 231 5.00 16.31 -7.34
C PRO A 231 6.46 16.42 -7.81
N GLU A 232 6.67 16.81 -9.06
CA GLU A 232 8.02 17.06 -9.62
C GLU A 232 8.76 18.19 -8.89
N SER A 233 8.06 19.16 -8.30
CA SER A 233 8.68 20.20 -7.47
C SER A 233 9.39 19.65 -6.22
N ARG A 234 9.15 18.38 -5.86
CA ARG A 234 9.74 17.68 -4.72
C ARG A 234 10.71 16.56 -5.13
N MET A 235 11.46 16.75 -6.21
CA MET A 235 12.43 15.75 -6.69
C MET A 235 13.45 15.29 -5.63
N LYS A 236 13.93 16.21 -4.77
CA LYS A 236 14.89 15.85 -3.71
C LYS A 236 14.30 14.88 -2.69
N ASP A 237 13.06 15.14 -2.27
CA ASP A 237 12.32 14.28 -1.35
C ASP A 237 12.11 12.89 -1.99
N LYS A 238 11.79 12.83 -3.28
CA LYS A 238 11.71 11.56 -4.03
C LYS A 238 13.03 10.80 -4.04
N GLU A 239 14.14 11.48 -4.35
CA GLU A 239 15.47 10.86 -4.38
C GLU A 239 15.88 10.29 -3.02
N GLN A 240 15.56 11.00 -1.93
CA GLN A 240 15.78 10.53 -0.57
C GLN A 240 14.96 9.25 -0.27
N LEU A 241 13.67 9.25 -0.60
CA LEU A 241 12.82 8.08 -0.45
C LEU A 241 13.31 6.89 -1.29
N HIS A 242 13.71 7.12 -2.54
CA HIS A 242 14.31 6.08 -3.38
C HIS A 242 15.57 5.48 -2.74
N GLY A 243 16.38 6.30 -2.08
CA GLY A 243 17.52 5.86 -1.28
C GLY A 243 17.10 4.93 -0.14
N TYR A 244 16.14 5.35 0.69
CA TYR A 244 15.63 4.53 1.80
C TYR A 244 15.02 3.20 1.33
N ILE A 245 14.26 3.24 0.23
CA ILE A 245 13.66 2.04 -0.37
C ILE A 245 14.76 1.10 -0.86
N ARG A 246 15.77 1.61 -1.58
CA ARG A 246 16.89 0.80 -2.09
C ARG A 246 17.65 0.11 -0.97
N GLU A 247 17.98 0.82 0.11
CA GLU A 247 18.65 0.22 1.27
C GLU A 247 17.83 -0.91 1.88
N CYS A 248 16.52 -0.75 2.00
CA CYS A 248 15.65 -1.79 2.55
C CYS A 248 15.49 -2.98 1.59
N ILE A 249 15.43 -2.76 0.27
CA ILE A 249 15.46 -3.83 -0.73
C ILE A 249 16.76 -4.62 -0.59
N ASP A 250 17.90 -3.94 -0.56
CA ASP A 250 19.21 -4.57 -0.45
C ASP A 250 19.32 -5.38 0.85
N GLY A 251 18.85 -4.84 1.98
CA GLY A 251 18.76 -5.55 3.26
C GLY A 251 17.93 -6.83 3.16
N CYS A 252 16.73 -6.76 2.57
CA CYS A 252 15.91 -7.95 2.34
C CYS A 252 16.63 -8.97 1.45
N LEU A 253 17.20 -8.55 0.33
CA LEU A 253 17.84 -9.43 -0.65
C LEU A 253 19.04 -10.21 -0.09
N THR A 254 19.67 -9.73 0.99
CA THR A 254 20.71 -10.52 1.69
C THR A 254 20.19 -11.82 2.29
N TYR A 255 18.88 -11.94 2.53
CA TYR A 255 18.21 -13.11 3.10
C TYR A 255 17.26 -13.81 2.11
N LEU A 256 17.32 -13.46 0.81
CA LEU A 256 16.49 -14.11 -0.20
C LEU A 256 16.90 -15.58 -0.35
N ARG A 257 15.94 -16.48 -0.13
CA ARG A 257 16.17 -17.92 -0.23
C ARG A 257 16.35 -18.38 -1.68
N GLU A 258 16.90 -19.58 -1.84
CA GLU A 258 17.07 -20.19 -3.16
C GLU A 258 15.74 -20.40 -3.90
N ASP A 259 14.65 -20.64 -3.18
CA ASP A 259 13.30 -20.82 -3.72
C ASP A 259 12.59 -19.49 -4.09
N GLY A 260 13.21 -18.34 -3.83
CA GLY A 260 12.64 -17.02 -4.11
C GLY A 260 11.71 -16.47 -3.03
N LEU A 261 11.69 -17.11 -1.86
CA LEU A 261 10.90 -16.69 -0.68
C LEU A 261 11.80 -16.15 0.44
N PHE A 262 11.17 -15.73 1.53
CA PHE A 262 11.85 -15.31 2.76
C PHE A 262 11.38 -16.13 3.95
N HIS A 263 12.08 -16.01 5.06
CA HIS A 263 11.58 -16.43 6.36
C HIS A 263 10.68 -15.32 6.96
N ASN A 264 9.69 -15.70 7.77
CA ASN A 264 8.73 -14.76 8.37
C ASN A 264 9.42 -13.68 9.19
N ILE A 265 10.44 -14.06 9.96
CA ILE A 265 11.43 -13.12 10.48
C ILE A 265 12.64 -13.20 9.55
N VAL A 266 12.93 -12.10 8.88
CA VAL A 266 13.79 -12.07 7.68
C VAL A 266 15.18 -12.67 7.94
N ASP A 267 15.74 -12.43 9.13
CA ASP A 267 17.07 -12.88 9.52
C ASP A 267 17.08 -14.05 10.51
N GLU A 268 15.95 -14.73 10.71
CA GLU A 268 15.85 -15.93 11.57
C GLU A 268 15.35 -17.14 10.75
N PRO A 269 16.26 -18.00 10.25
CA PRO A 269 15.93 -19.16 9.43
C PRO A 269 15.03 -20.21 10.11
N GLU A 270 14.96 -20.20 11.44
CA GLU A 270 14.07 -21.08 12.22
C GLU A 270 12.60 -20.67 12.14
N SER A 271 12.32 -19.42 11.73
CA SER A 271 10.94 -18.99 11.47
C SER A 271 10.42 -19.59 10.15
N PHE A 272 9.10 -19.77 10.05
CA PHE A 272 8.50 -20.40 8.87
C PHE A 272 8.75 -19.59 7.59
N VAL A 273 8.76 -20.27 6.45
CA VAL A 273 8.91 -19.63 5.13
C VAL A 273 7.63 -18.89 4.76
N GLU A 274 7.76 -17.65 4.33
CA GLU A 274 6.69 -16.66 4.17
C GLU A 274 6.67 -16.09 2.73
N THR A 275 5.48 -15.86 2.18
CA THR A 275 5.25 -15.46 0.77
C THR A 275 5.07 -13.95 0.56
N ASN A 276 4.46 -13.21 1.49
CA ASN A 276 4.13 -11.78 1.34
C ASN A 276 5.35 -10.92 1.07
N LEU A 277 6.45 -11.08 1.82
CA LEU A 277 7.62 -10.23 1.61
C LEU A 277 8.13 -10.31 0.17
N SER A 278 8.13 -11.51 -0.43
CA SER A 278 8.50 -11.69 -1.84
C SER A 278 7.57 -10.92 -2.78
N GLN A 279 6.26 -10.95 -2.55
CA GLN A 279 5.30 -10.20 -3.36
C GLN A 279 5.49 -8.68 -3.21
N MET A 280 5.64 -8.20 -1.98
CA MET A 280 5.78 -6.78 -1.64
C MET A 280 7.10 -6.19 -2.15
N ALA A 281 8.20 -6.94 -2.03
CA ALA A 281 9.49 -6.56 -2.56
C ALA A 281 9.51 -6.60 -4.10
N ALA A 282 8.94 -7.64 -4.72
CA ALA A 282 8.82 -7.72 -6.18
C ALA A 282 7.96 -6.57 -6.74
N TYR A 283 6.80 -6.29 -6.15
CA TYR A 283 5.98 -5.11 -6.46
C TYR A 283 6.81 -3.83 -6.44
N THR A 284 7.53 -3.59 -5.35
CA THR A 284 8.33 -2.39 -5.15
C THR A 284 9.44 -2.28 -6.21
N ILE A 285 10.14 -3.38 -6.49
CA ILE A 285 11.19 -3.41 -7.52
C ILE A 285 10.61 -3.14 -8.90
N PHE A 286 9.49 -3.77 -9.28
CA PHE A 286 8.86 -3.55 -10.59
C PHE A 286 8.42 -2.09 -10.76
N ARG A 287 7.82 -1.49 -9.73
CA ARG A 287 7.47 -0.06 -9.71
C ARG A 287 8.72 0.82 -9.89
N GLY A 288 9.84 0.47 -9.24
CA GLY A 288 11.09 1.22 -9.37
C GLY A 288 11.79 1.08 -10.71
N LEU A 289 11.75 -0.12 -11.30
CA LEU A 289 12.25 -0.36 -12.65
C LEU A 289 11.42 0.39 -13.69
N GLU A 290 10.09 0.33 -13.58
CA GLU A 290 9.16 0.98 -14.50
C GLU A 290 9.32 2.50 -14.48
N ARG A 291 9.48 3.10 -13.29
CA ARG A 291 9.72 4.55 -13.10
C ARG A 291 11.19 4.96 -13.31
N GLY A 292 12.11 4.01 -13.39
CA GLY A 292 13.51 4.25 -13.76
C GLY A 292 14.43 4.72 -12.64
N TRP A 293 14.05 4.58 -11.37
CA TRP A 293 14.89 4.92 -10.21
C TRP A 293 15.62 3.71 -9.59
N LEU A 294 15.26 2.49 -10.01
CA LEU A 294 16.06 1.28 -9.79
C LEU A 294 16.77 0.85 -11.07
N PRO A 295 18.04 0.41 -10.98
CA PRO A 295 18.76 -0.17 -12.11
C PRO A 295 18.25 -1.58 -12.46
N ALA A 296 18.46 -2.01 -13.70
CA ALA A 296 18.00 -3.29 -14.22
C ALA A 296 18.55 -4.53 -13.48
N SER A 297 19.62 -4.38 -12.68
CA SER A 297 20.21 -5.47 -11.89
C SER A 297 19.24 -6.09 -10.87
N TYR A 298 18.20 -5.37 -10.45
CA TYR A 298 17.19 -5.88 -9.52
C TYR A 298 16.15 -6.79 -10.20
N LEU A 299 16.09 -6.81 -11.52
CA LEU A 299 15.02 -7.46 -12.27
C LEU A 299 15.00 -8.99 -12.04
N GLU A 300 16.16 -9.64 -12.03
CA GLU A 300 16.25 -11.10 -11.87
C GLU A 300 15.69 -11.55 -10.52
N ALA A 301 16.07 -10.87 -9.43
CA ALA A 301 15.57 -11.13 -8.09
C ALA A 301 14.04 -10.93 -8.02
N ALA A 302 13.51 -9.84 -8.58
CA ALA A 302 12.07 -9.58 -8.59
C ALA A 302 11.28 -10.61 -9.39
N VAL A 303 11.77 -11.06 -10.55
CA VAL A 303 11.12 -12.12 -11.33
C VAL A 303 11.18 -13.47 -10.60
N LYS A 304 12.28 -13.77 -9.91
CA LYS A 304 12.39 -14.96 -9.06
C LYS A 304 11.35 -14.95 -7.93
N MET A 305 11.25 -13.85 -7.20
CA MET A 305 10.24 -13.66 -6.14
C MET A 305 8.81 -13.76 -6.68
N ARG A 306 8.53 -13.15 -7.84
CA ARG A 306 7.24 -13.26 -8.52
C ARG A 306 6.89 -14.70 -8.86
N LYS A 307 7.79 -15.44 -9.51
CA LYS A 307 7.57 -16.85 -9.88
C LYS A 307 7.31 -17.71 -8.64
N ALA A 308 8.05 -17.47 -7.55
CA ALA A 308 7.85 -18.17 -6.28
C ALA A 308 6.45 -17.92 -5.70
N ALA A 309 6.02 -16.65 -5.62
CA ALA A 309 4.70 -16.28 -5.15
C ALA A 309 3.57 -16.83 -6.03
N GLN A 310 3.75 -16.85 -7.36
CA GLN A 310 2.80 -17.47 -8.29
C GLN A 310 2.63 -18.97 -8.04
N GLY A 311 3.69 -19.66 -7.63
CA GLY A 311 3.65 -21.08 -7.26
C GLY A 311 2.92 -21.36 -5.94
N LYS A 312 2.56 -20.33 -5.17
CA LYS A 312 1.87 -20.46 -3.88
C LYS A 312 0.36 -20.28 -3.96
N MET A 313 -0.18 -19.93 -5.13
CA MET A 313 -1.62 -19.84 -5.36
C MET A 313 -2.23 -21.22 -5.56
N ASP A 314 -3.24 -21.55 -4.77
CA ASP A 314 -4.02 -22.79 -4.95
C ASP A 314 -5.07 -22.67 -6.08
N SER A 315 -5.79 -23.75 -6.35
CA SER A 315 -6.77 -23.82 -7.45
C SER A 315 -7.97 -22.86 -7.26
N PHE A 316 -8.22 -22.38 -6.04
CA PHE A 316 -9.28 -21.44 -5.72
C PHE A 316 -8.81 -19.98 -5.76
N GLY A 317 -7.52 -19.74 -6.03
CA GLY A 317 -6.95 -18.39 -6.06
C GLY A 317 -6.38 -17.92 -4.73
N MET A 318 -6.35 -18.76 -3.70
CA MET A 318 -5.78 -18.36 -2.41
C MET A 318 -4.26 -18.53 -2.47
N VAL A 319 -3.52 -17.42 -2.36
CA VAL A 319 -2.08 -17.48 -2.06
C VAL A 319 -1.85 -18.03 -0.66
N ARG A 320 -1.03 -19.08 -0.56
CA ARG A 320 -0.69 -19.81 0.68
C ARG A 320 0.73 -19.51 1.18
N GLY A 321 0.98 -19.91 2.43
CA GLY A 321 2.29 -19.72 3.06
C GLY A 321 2.59 -18.26 3.31
N VAL A 322 1.57 -17.42 3.41
CA VAL A 322 1.69 -16.05 3.89
C VAL A 322 1.62 -16.05 5.42
N CYS A 323 1.99 -14.96 6.07
CA CYS A 323 1.72 -14.80 7.50
C CYS A 323 0.20 -14.80 7.73
N GLY A 324 -0.32 -15.86 8.37
CA GLY A 324 -1.75 -16.19 8.35
C GLY A 324 -2.61 -15.29 9.22
N SER A 325 -3.70 -14.77 8.67
CA SER A 325 -4.75 -14.08 9.44
C SER A 325 -5.61 -15.12 10.20
N PRO A 326 -6.11 -14.81 11.41
CA PRO A 326 -6.02 -13.52 12.09
C PRO A 326 -4.85 -13.36 13.09
N GLU A 327 -4.09 -14.41 13.42
CA GLU A 327 -3.07 -14.34 14.48
C GLU A 327 -1.68 -13.85 14.01
N PHE A 328 -1.37 -13.98 12.72
CA PHE A 328 -0.10 -13.59 12.10
C PHE A 328 1.15 -14.21 12.77
N ASP A 329 1.04 -15.45 13.23
CA ASP A 329 2.12 -16.21 13.90
C ASP A 329 2.44 -17.57 13.24
N HIS A 330 1.71 -17.94 12.20
CA HIS A 330 1.85 -19.22 11.49
C HIS A 330 1.66 -19.04 9.97
N PRO A 331 2.13 -19.98 9.12
CA PRO A 331 1.87 -19.92 7.69
C PRO A 331 0.39 -20.22 7.40
N GLY A 332 -0.25 -19.39 6.57
CA GLY A 332 -1.67 -19.51 6.26
C GLY A 332 -2.06 -18.77 5.00
N ALA A 333 -3.16 -18.03 5.09
CA ALA A 333 -3.71 -17.11 4.10
C ALA A 333 -4.10 -15.80 4.79
N ALA A 334 -4.01 -14.68 4.09
CA ALA A 334 -4.40 -13.37 4.58
C ALA A 334 -4.80 -12.48 3.39
N THR A 335 -5.64 -11.46 3.62
CA THR A 335 -6.08 -10.56 2.56
C THR A 335 -4.90 -9.84 1.91
N GLU A 336 -3.88 -9.49 2.69
CA GLU A 336 -2.74 -8.72 2.21
C GLU A 336 -1.86 -9.55 1.27
N GLY A 337 -1.80 -10.87 1.47
CA GLY A 337 -1.15 -11.78 0.52
C GLY A 337 -1.89 -11.90 -0.81
N GLN A 338 -3.22 -11.75 -0.83
CA GLN A 338 -3.99 -11.67 -2.07
C GLN A 338 -3.83 -10.30 -2.75
N ALA A 339 -3.90 -9.23 -1.95
CA ALA A 339 -3.74 -7.88 -2.45
C ALA A 339 -2.36 -7.64 -3.07
N PHE A 340 -1.28 -8.13 -2.43
CA PHE A 340 0.06 -8.02 -2.97
C PHE A 340 0.35 -8.96 -4.13
N TYR A 341 -0.37 -10.08 -4.25
CA TYR A 341 -0.36 -10.83 -5.51
C TYR A 341 -0.85 -9.93 -6.66
N ILE A 342 -2.01 -9.29 -6.49
CA ILE A 342 -2.62 -8.43 -7.51
C ILE A 342 -1.72 -7.21 -7.80
N LEU A 343 -1.24 -6.51 -6.77
CA LEU A 343 -0.34 -5.37 -6.92
C LEU A 343 0.95 -5.74 -7.66
N MET A 344 1.58 -6.86 -7.28
CA MET A 344 2.79 -7.36 -7.94
C MET A 344 2.54 -7.66 -9.43
N GLU A 345 1.42 -8.29 -9.76
CA GLU A 345 1.05 -8.58 -11.15
C GLU A 345 0.72 -7.31 -11.94
N ALA A 346 0.02 -6.35 -11.34
CA ALA A 346 -0.24 -5.04 -11.95
C ALA A 346 1.07 -4.31 -12.25
N ALA A 347 2.01 -4.28 -11.28
CA ALA A 347 3.32 -3.67 -11.45
C ALA A 347 4.16 -4.35 -12.54
N TRP A 348 4.13 -5.68 -12.61
CA TRP A 348 4.77 -6.44 -13.68
C TRP A 348 4.18 -6.12 -15.06
N ASN A 349 2.85 -6.03 -15.16
CA ASN A 349 2.18 -5.71 -16.41
C ASN A 349 2.52 -4.29 -16.90
N ASP A 350 2.56 -3.31 -16.00
CA ASP A 350 2.98 -1.95 -16.33
C ASP A 350 4.45 -1.89 -16.78
N LEU A 351 5.34 -2.62 -16.10
CA LEU A 351 6.75 -2.72 -16.50
C LEU A 351 6.88 -3.30 -17.91
N LYS A 352 6.20 -4.41 -18.22
CA LYS A 352 6.20 -5.02 -19.57
C LYS A 352 5.70 -4.03 -20.63
N LYS A 353 4.67 -3.25 -20.32
CA LYS A 353 4.07 -2.28 -21.25
C LYS A 353 4.99 -1.09 -21.51
N LYS A 354 5.63 -0.56 -20.47
CA LYS A 354 6.42 0.68 -20.56
C LYS A 354 7.90 0.45 -20.90
N LYS A 355 8.44 -0.71 -20.51
CA LYS A 355 9.84 -1.12 -20.71
C LYS A 355 9.94 -2.57 -21.23
N PRO A 356 9.42 -2.85 -22.44
CA PRO A 356 9.40 -4.20 -23.01
C PRO A 356 10.81 -4.81 -23.10
N GLU A 357 11.84 -4.00 -23.34
CA GLU A 357 13.24 -4.40 -23.43
C GLU A 357 13.81 -4.98 -22.13
N LEU A 358 13.26 -4.62 -20.97
CA LEU A 358 13.62 -5.24 -19.70
C LEU A 358 12.92 -6.59 -19.55
N SER A 359 11.64 -6.64 -19.86
CA SER A 359 10.85 -7.88 -19.72
C SER A 359 11.27 -9.00 -20.66
N GLN A 360 11.84 -8.69 -21.82
CA GLN A 360 12.32 -9.68 -22.79
C GLN A 360 13.67 -10.33 -22.40
N ARG A 361 14.34 -9.83 -21.36
CA ARG A 361 15.64 -10.36 -20.90
C ARG A 361 15.50 -11.65 -20.08
N ILE A 362 14.29 -12.00 -19.65
CA ILE A 362 13.96 -13.11 -18.73
C ILE A 362 12.75 -13.85 -19.29
#